data_AF-A0A970HJ72-F1
#
_entry.id   AF-A0A970HJ72-F1
#
_cell.length_a   1.000
_cell.length_b   1.000
_cell.length_c   1.000
_cell.angle_alpha   90.00
_cell.angle_beta   90.00
_cell.angle_gamma   90.00
#
_symmetry.space_group_name_H-M   'P 1'
#
loop_
_entity.id
_entity.type
_entity.pdbx_description
1 polymer ?
#
loop_
_entity_poly.entity_id
_entity_poly.type
_entity_poly.pdbx_seq_one_letter_code
_entity_poly.pdbx_strand_id
1 'polypeptide(L)'
;MRKHKVLLLVLFSMVLALVLTAFAHAQGYPVELAGVTVLRVRFPASGYDAEERMMIAYERLIDALGYYGRDSSPELVNIQLVSNSPAIYVGEKLFFTVDEDHAAYNGTTPMALAERWADNLRLAIQKYAEGFAQ
;
A
#
# COMPACT_ATOMS: atom_id res chain seq x y z
N MET A 1 -30.99 30.02 -21.05
CA MET A 1 -30.28 30.25 -19.77
C MET A 1 -30.22 29.01 -18.86
N ARG A 2 -31.34 28.38 -18.46
CA ARG A 2 -31.34 27.20 -17.55
C ARG A 2 -30.55 25.99 -18.10
N LYS A 3 -30.72 25.65 -19.39
CA LYS A 3 -30.00 24.54 -20.05
C LYS A 3 -28.48 24.75 -20.11
N HIS A 4 -28.03 25.98 -20.34
CA HIS A 4 -26.59 26.31 -20.39
C HIS A 4 -25.95 26.27 -19.00
N LYS A 5 -26.66 26.72 -17.95
CA LYS A 5 -26.20 26.60 -16.55
C LYS A 5 -26.08 25.12 -16.13
N VAL A 6 -27.04 24.27 -16.51
CA VAL A 6 -26.97 22.83 -16.24
C VAL A 6 -25.81 22.18 -17.00
N LEU A 7 -25.63 22.48 -18.28
CA LEU A 7 -24.51 21.97 -19.07
C LEU A 7 -23.14 22.38 -18.48
N LEU A 8 -23.00 23.64 -18.06
CA LEU A 8 -21.77 24.15 -17.47
C LEU A 8 -21.46 23.47 -16.12
N LEU A 9 -22.49 23.19 -15.33
CA LEU A 9 -22.35 22.53 -14.03
C LEU A 9 -21.95 21.06 -14.20
N VAL A 10 -22.50 20.36 -15.20
CA VAL A 10 -22.12 18.98 -15.55
C VAL A 10 -20.68 18.91 -16.06
N LEU A 11 -20.28 19.84 -16.94
CA LEU A 11 -18.90 19.92 -17.42
C LEU A 11 -17.92 20.21 -16.28
N PHE A 12 -18.26 21.15 -15.39
CA PHE A 12 -17.44 21.46 -14.22
C PHE A 12 -17.32 20.26 -13.28
N SER A 13 -18.40 19.54 -12.99
CA SER A 13 -18.33 18.34 -12.16
C SER A 13 -17.51 17.22 -12.79
N MET A 14 -17.56 17.06 -14.12
CA MET A 14 -16.78 16.05 -14.82
C MET A 14 -15.28 16.38 -14.79
N VAL A 15 -14.91 17.64 -15.01
CA VAL A 15 -13.53 18.11 -14.90
C VAL A 15 -13.02 17.95 -13.46
N LEU A 16 -13.84 18.31 -12.47
CA LEU A 16 -13.49 18.12 -11.06
C LEU A 16 -13.25 16.66 -10.72
N ALA A 17 -14.11 15.75 -11.17
CA ALA A 17 -13.94 14.31 -10.97
C ALA A 17 -12.64 13.79 -11.61
N LEU A 18 -12.33 14.23 -12.84
CA LEU A 18 -11.12 13.85 -13.56
C LEU A 18 -9.83 14.33 -12.87
N VAL A 19 -9.88 15.55 -12.32
CA VAL A 19 -8.75 16.14 -11.59
C VAL A 19 -8.51 15.38 -10.27
N LEU A 20 -9.57 15.06 -9.53
CA LEU A 20 -9.46 14.31 -8.28
C LEU A 20 -8.90 12.90 -8.48
N THR A 21 -9.31 12.19 -9.53
CA THR A 21 -8.77 10.85 -9.84
C THR A 21 -7.30 10.91 -10.22
N ALA A 22 -6.89 11.90 -11.01
CA ALA A 22 -5.48 12.10 -11.37
C ALA A 22 -4.60 12.41 -10.14
N PHE A 23 -5.09 13.24 -9.21
CA PHE A 23 -4.39 13.51 -7.95
C PHE A 23 -4.24 12.26 -7.07
N ALA A 24 -5.27 11.40 -7.01
CA ALA A 24 -5.18 10.14 -6.27
C ALA A 24 -4.12 9.20 -6.86
N HIS A 25 -4.08 9.06 -8.19
CA HIS A 25 -3.03 8.28 -8.87
C HIS A 25 -1.63 8.85 -8.60
N ALA A 26 -1.49 10.18 -8.63
CA ALA A 26 -0.22 10.85 -8.32
C ALA A 26 0.24 10.63 -6.87
N GLN A 27 -0.68 10.37 -5.93
CA GLN A 27 -0.39 10.08 -4.52
C GLN A 27 -0.14 8.60 -4.24
N GLY A 28 -0.36 7.70 -5.21
CA GLY A 28 -0.22 6.27 -5.04
C GLY A 28 -1.32 5.65 -4.18
N TYR A 29 -1.49 4.35 -4.35
CA TYR A 29 -2.53 3.55 -3.73
C TYR A 29 -2.04 3.06 -2.36
N PRO A 30 -2.68 3.46 -1.25
CA PRO A 30 -2.24 3.07 0.08
C PRO A 30 -2.61 1.62 0.40
N VAL A 31 -1.72 0.91 1.08
CA VAL A 31 -2.03 -0.31 1.81
C VAL A 31 -2.11 0.06 3.29
N GLU A 32 -3.28 -0.09 3.90
CA GLU A 32 -3.55 0.34 5.27
C GLU A 32 -4.04 -0.80 6.14
N LEU A 33 -3.64 -0.81 7.41
CA LEU A 33 -4.11 -1.74 8.42
C LEU A 33 -4.23 -1.00 9.76
N ALA A 34 -5.36 -1.16 10.45
CA ALA A 34 -5.62 -0.54 11.75
C ALA A 34 -5.31 0.97 11.80
N GLY A 35 -5.65 1.70 10.72
CA GLY A 35 -5.42 3.14 10.60
C GLY A 35 -3.96 3.55 10.37
N VAL A 36 -3.07 2.61 10.06
CA VAL A 36 -1.67 2.86 9.68
C VAL A 36 -1.51 2.63 8.20
N THR A 37 -1.05 3.65 7.46
CA THR A 37 -0.58 3.46 6.08
C THR A 37 0.77 2.75 6.11
N VAL A 38 0.81 1.49 5.70
CA VAL A 38 2.05 0.68 5.68
C VAL A 38 2.97 1.15 4.56
N LEU A 39 2.43 1.22 3.35
CA LEU A 39 3.11 1.70 2.15
C LEU A 39 2.12 2.33 1.16
N ARG A 40 2.65 3.01 0.14
CA ARG A 40 1.88 3.51 -1.00
C ARG A 40 2.50 2.96 -2.28
N VAL A 41 1.71 2.21 -3.03
CA VAL A 41 2.13 1.67 -4.32
C VAL A 41 1.89 2.72 -5.40
N ARG A 42 2.95 3.05 -6.15
CA ARG A 42 2.97 4.16 -7.12
C ARG A 42 3.32 3.71 -8.52
N PHE A 43 4.08 2.63 -8.64
CA PHE A 43 4.68 2.21 -9.91
C PHE A 43 4.19 0.81 -10.31
N PRO A 44 3.99 0.57 -11.62
CA PRO A 44 3.74 -0.78 -12.14
C PRO A 44 4.98 -1.65 -11.97
N ALA A 45 4.81 -2.97 -11.85
CA ALA A 45 5.89 -3.95 -11.87
C ALA A 45 5.35 -5.36 -12.11
N SER A 46 6.19 -6.25 -12.65
CA SER A 46 5.87 -7.67 -12.86
C SER A 46 4.60 -7.92 -13.68
N GLY A 47 4.27 -7.00 -14.60
CA GLY A 47 3.08 -7.10 -15.46
C GLY A 47 1.79 -6.55 -14.86
N TYR A 48 1.84 -5.98 -13.66
CA TYR A 48 0.70 -5.37 -12.97
C TYR A 48 0.83 -3.85 -12.92
N ASP A 49 -0.30 -3.15 -12.99
CA ASP A 49 -0.34 -1.72 -12.68
C ASP A 49 -0.22 -1.44 -11.17
N ALA A 50 -0.13 -0.16 -10.78
CA ALA A 50 0.06 0.21 -9.38
C ALA A 50 -1.15 -0.14 -8.49
N GLU A 51 -2.37 -0.12 -9.03
CA GLU A 51 -3.60 -0.44 -8.31
C GLU A 51 -3.69 -1.95 -8.08
N GLU A 52 -3.45 -2.75 -9.12
CA GLU A 52 -3.38 -4.21 -9.06
C GLU A 52 -2.32 -4.67 -8.05
N ARG A 53 -1.15 -4.05 -8.06
CA ARG A 53 -0.10 -4.34 -7.07
C ARG A 53 -0.52 -4.01 -5.65
N MET A 54 -1.24 -2.91 -5.43
CA MET A 54 -1.80 -2.57 -4.12
C MET A 54 -2.81 -3.62 -3.68
N MET A 55 -3.72 -4.05 -4.56
CA MET A 55 -4.68 -5.11 -4.27
C MET A 55 -3.99 -6.42 -3.88
N ILE A 56 -2.99 -6.85 -4.66
CA ILE A 56 -2.19 -8.05 -4.38
C ILE A 56 -1.48 -7.94 -3.02
N ALA A 57 -0.92 -6.76 -2.70
CA ALA A 57 -0.27 -6.52 -1.41
C ALA A 57 -1.27 -6.59 -0.24
N TYR A 58 -2.47 -6.04 -0.43
CA TYR A 58 -3.54 -6.11 0.57
C TYR A 58 -4.04 -7.53 0.77
N GLU A 59 -4.30 -8.28 -0.30
CA GLU A 59 -4.67 -9.70 -0.24
C GLU A 59 -3.64 -10.53 0.53
N ARG A 60 -2.35 -10.36 0.20
CA ARG A 60 -1.25 -11.02 0.91
C ARG A 60 -1.19 -10.68 2.39
N LEU A 61 -1.46 -9.42 2.75
CA LEU A 61 -1.51 -8.98 4.14
C LEU A 61 -2.66 -9.66 4.89
N ILE A 62 -3.86 -9.65 4.31
CA ILE A 62 -5.03 -10.32 4.91
C ILE A 62 -4.82 -11.82 5.02
N ASP A 63 -4.26 -12.47 4.00
CA ASP A 63 -3.93 -13.89 4.02
C ASP A 63 -2.92 -14.23 5.12
N ALA A 64 -1.91 -13.38 5.32
CA ALA A 64 -0.93 -13.57 6.39
C ALA A 64 -1.58 -13.44 7.77
N LEU A 65 -2.37 -12.38 7.99
CA LEU A 65 -3.07 -12.16 9.25
C LEU A 65 -4.11 -13.27 9.53
N GLY A 66 -4.80 -13.75 8.50
CA GLY A 66 -5.72 -14.88 8.61
C GLY A 66 -5.02 -16.19 8.95
N TYR A 67 -3.82 -16.41 8.39
CA TYR A 67 -3.02 -17.60 8.65
C TYR A 67 -2.48 -17.63 10.09
N TYR A 68 -1.93 -16.53 10.60
CA TYR A 68 -1.42 -16.45 11.97
C TYR A 68 -2.51 -16.20 13.02
N GLY A 69 -3.64 -15.61 12.63
CA GLY A 69 -4.77 -15.37 13.52
C GLY A 69 -4.36 -14.59 14.77
N ARG A 70 -4.65 -15.16 15.96
CA ARG A 70 -4.28 -14.57 17.26
C ARG A 70 -2.78 -14.49 17.51
N ASP A 71 -1.99 -15.25 16.77
CA ASP A 71 -0.53 -15.23 16.87
C ASP A 71 0.10 -14.17 15.96
N SER A 72 -0.73 -13.38 15.24
CA SER A 72 -0.25 -12.23 14.48
C SER A 72 0.44 -11.23 15.41
N SER A 73 1.75 -11.06 15.23
CA SER A 73 2.55 -10.17 16.07
C SER A 73 3.57 -9.37 15.22
N PRO A 74 4.05 -8.23 15.72
CA PRO A 74 5.08 -7.45 15.04
C PRO A 74 6.39 -8.24 14.79
N GLU A 75 6.69 -9.23 15.62
CA GLU A 75 7.91 -10.05 15.51
C GLU A 75 7.93 -10.94 14.27
N LEU A 76 6.76 -11.22 13.68
CA LEU A 76 6.67 -11.96 12.42
C LEU A 76 7.20 -11.15 11.23
N VAL A 77 7.29 -9.82 11.35
CA VAL A 77 7.72 -8.98 10.22
C VAL A 77 9.23 -9.06 10.02
N ASN A 78 9.63 -9.61 8.87
CA ASN A 78 11.03 -9.77 8.49
C ASN A 78 11.28 -9.34 7.03
N ILE A 79 12.54 -9.05 6.72
CA ILE A 79 12.99 -8.65 5.39
C ILE A 79 13.96 -9.72 4.88
N GLN A 80 13.74 -10.21 3.67
CA GLN A 80 14.60 -11.17 3.00
C GLN A 80 15.00 -10.64 1.62
N LEU A 81 16.19 -11.01 1.13
CA LEU A 81 16.60 -10.70 -0.23
C LEU A 81 16.08 -11.78 -1.18
N VAL A 82 15.29 -11.38 -2.18
CA VAL A 82 14.79 -12.24 -3.25
C VAL A 82 15.25 -11.64 -4.57
N SER A 83 16.09 -12.38 -5.30
CA SER A 83 16.67 -11.91 -6.58
C SER A 83 17.31 -10.51 -6.47
N ASN A 84 18.04 -10.26 -5.38
CA ASN A 84 18.69 -8.99 -5.04
C ASN A 84 17.75 -7.81 -4.67
N SER A 85 16.44 -8.04 -4.59
CA SER A 85 15.48 -7.06 -4.10
C SER A 85 15.02 -7.40 -2.67
N PRO A 86 14.94 -6.43 -1.75
CA PRO A 86 14.41 -6.69 -0.42
C PRO A 86 12.90 -6.91 -0.48
N ALA A 87 12.46 -8.02 0.09
CA ALA A 87 11.08 -8.45 0.19
C ALA A 87 10.67 -8.52 1.66
N ILE A 88 9.56 -7.88 1.99
CA ILE A 88 8.98 -7.83 3.32
C ILE A 88 8.01 -9.01 3.45
N TYR A 89 8.13 -9.73 4.55
CA TYR A 89 7.31 -10.88 4.90
C TYR A 89 6.62 -10.67 6.24
N VAL A 90 5.47 -11.31 6.41
CA VAL A 90 4.87 -11.60 7.71
C VAL A 90 5.02 -13.11 7.90
N GLY A 91 5.95 -13.50 8.77
CA GLY A 91 6.42 -14.87 8.92
C GLY A 91 6.93 -15.41 7.58
N GLU A 92 6.27 -16.44 7.03
CA GLU A 92 6.62 -17.05 5.74
C GLU A 92 5.84 -16.45 4.55
N LYS A 93 4.88 -15.56 4.81
CA LYS A 93 3.99 -15.00 3.79
C LYS A 93 4.60 -13.72 3.24
N LEU A 94 4.87 -13.70 1.94
CA LEU A 94 5.33 -12.49 1.24
C LEU A 94 4.26 -11.42 1.35
N PHE A 95 4.63 -10.24 1.82
CA PHE A 95 3.79 -9.05 1.78
C PHE A 95 4.10 -8.23 0.53
N PHE A 96 5.33 -7.72 0.41
CA PHE A 96 5.71 -6.82 -0.69
C PHE A 96 7.20 -6.90 -1.03
N THR A 97 7.54 -6.90 -2.32
CA THR A 97 8.93 -6.75 -2.79
C THR A 97 9.18 -5.30 -3.15
N VAL A 98 10.19 -4.68 -2.53
CA VAL A 98 10.53 -3.27 -2.75
C VAL A 98 11.40 -3.14 -3.99
N ASP A 99 10.94 -2.35 -4.95
CA ASP A 99 11.62 -2.09 -6.22
C ASP A 99 12.40 -0.75 -6.20
N GLU A 100 13.25 -0.59 -7.20
CA GLU A 100 14.09 0.59 -7.35
C GLU A 100 13.28 1.87 -7.63
N ASP A 101 12.16 1.77 -8.35
CA ASP A 101 11.34 2.94 -8.69
C ASP A 101 10.72 3.57 -7.43
N HIS A 102 10.18 2.74 -6.53
CA HIS A 102 9.70 3.22 -5.23
C HIS A 102 10.84 3.78 -4.38
N ALA A 103 12.01 3.13 -4.37
CA ALA A 103 13.17 3.61 -3.63
C ALA A 103 13.66 4.98 -4.13
N ALA A 104 13.78 5.14 -5.45
CA ALA A 104 14.19 6.37 -6.11
C ALA A 104 13.20 7.51 -5.85
N TYR A 105 11.89 7.25 -5.95
CA TYR A 105 10.86 8.22 -5.62
C TYR A 105 10.94 8.68 -4.15
N ASN A 106 11.33 7.79 -3.24
CA ASN A 106 11.53 8.09 -1.83
C ASN A 106 12.95 8.59 -1.50
N GLY A 107 13.79 8.87 -2.51
CA GLY A 107 15.15 9.39 -2.33
C GLY A 107 16.05 8.48 -1.48
N THR A 108 15.89 7.16 -1.60
CA THR A 108 16.56 6.18 -0.72
C THR A 108 16.97 4.91 -1.49
N THR A 109 17.53 3.93 -0.78
CA THR A 109 17.81 2.60 -1.35
C THR A 109 16.63 1.65 -1.13
N PRO A 110 16.48 0.58 -1.94
CA PRO A 110 15.43 -0.41 -1.71
C PRO A 110 15.44 -1.01 -0.30
N MET A 111 16.63 -1.26 0.26
CA MET A 111 16.76 -1.81 1.62
C MET A 111 16.27 -0.82 2.67
N ALA A 112 16.72 0.43 2.62
CA ALA A 112 16.29 1.45 3.58
C ALA A 112 14.79 1.76 3.47
N LEU A 113 14.20 1.66 2.27
CA LEU A 113 12.74 1.76 2.11
C LEU A 113 12.02 0.55 2.68
N ALA A 114 12.55 -0.66 2.48
CA ALA A 114 12.00 -1.89 3.04
C ALA A 114 11.99 -1.87 4.57
N GLU A 115 13.04 -1.37 5.20
CA GLU A 115 13.11 -1.16 6.66
C GLU A 115 11.98 -0.24 7.15
N ARG A 116 11.80 0.92 6.51
CA ARG A 116 10.73 1.86 6.88
C ARG A 116 9.33 1.26 6.72
N TRP A 117 9.09 0.55 5.62
CA TRP A 117 7.80 -0.11 5.40
C TRP A 117 7.58 -1.30 6.33
N ALA A 118 8.62 -2.04 6.69
CA ALA A 118 8.56 -3.09 7.70
C ALA A 118 8.22 -2.51 9.09
N ASP A 119 8.79 -1.37 9.47
CA ASP A 119 8.46 -0.70 10.73
C ASP A 119 7.01 -0.21 10.77
N ASN A 120 6.51 0.35 9.66
CA ASN A 120 5.10 0.71 9.55
C ASN A 120 4.20 -0.52 9.66
N LEU A 121 4.59 -1.64 9.04
CA LEU A 121 3.84 -2.89 9.11
C LEU A 121 3.82 -3.45 10.53
N ARG A 122 4.95 -3.42 11.24
CA ARG A 122 5.04 -3.81 12.66
C ARG A 122 4.07 -3.01 13.52
N LEU A 123 4.07 -1.68 13.37
CA LEU A 123 3.15 -0.80 14.08
C LEU A 123 1.69 -1.10 13.73
N ALA A 124 1.40 -1.37 12.46
CA ALA A 124 0.05 -1.70 12.01
C ALA A 124 -0.45 -3.03 12.60
N ILE A 125 0.39 -4.07 12.61
CA ILE A 125 0.08 -5.37 13.20
C ILE A 125 -0.09 -5.25 14.72
N GLN A 126 0.74 -4.45 15.40
CA GLN A 126 0.58 -4.19 16.83
C GLN A 126 -0.81 -3.62 17.14
N LYS A 127 -1.22 -2.56 16.43
CA LYS A 127 -2.54 -1.94 16.63
C LYS A 127 -3.69 -2.87 16.26
N TYR A 128 -3.52 -3.67 15.21
CA TYR A 128 -4.48 -4.69 14.83
C TYR A 128 -4.67 -5.73 15.94
N ALA A 129 -3.58 -6.23 16.52
CA ALA A 129 -3.60 -7.18 17.63
C ALA A 129 -4.27 -6.60 18.90
N GLU A 130 -3.98 -5.34 19.23
CA GLU A 130 -4.62 -4.62 20.35
C GLU A 130 -6.15 -4.50 20.18
N GLY A 131 -6.63 -4.44 18.93
CA GLY A 131 -8.06 -4.43 18.62
C GLY A 131 -8.82 -5.71 19.02
N PHE A 132 -8.13 -6.85 19.22
CA PHE A 132 -8.74 -8.10 19.70
C PHE A 132 -8.78 -8.21 21.23
N ALA A 133 -8.06 -7.34 21.94
CA ALA A 133 -8.00 -7.35 23.40
C ALA A 133 -9.10 -6.50 24.06
N GLN A 134 -9.88 -5.76 23.26
CA GLN A 134 -11.03 -4.95 23.67
C GLN A 134 -12.34 -5.74 23.52
#